data_AF-A0A7R8ZIC4-F1
#
_entry.id   AF-A0A7R8ZIC4-F1
#
_cell.length_a   1.000
_cell.length_b   1.000
_cell.length_c   1.000
_cell.angle_alpha   90.00
_cell.angle_beta   90.00
_cell.angle_gamma   90.00
#
_symmetry.space_group_name_H-M   'P 1'
#
loop_
_entity.id
_entity.type
_entity.pdbx_description
1 polymer ?
#
loop_
_entity_poly.entity_id
_entity_poly.type
_entity_poly.pdbx_seq_one_letter_code
_entity_poly.pdbx_strand_id
1 'polypeptide(L)'
;RAALEAVCFQTRDILEAMNKDCGIPLSKLQVDGKMTTNNLLMQMQADLCGIPVERSTMTDVRALGAAMVAGRAEGVAVWNLEEQAKQAIESDVFLPTTTDE
;
A
#
# COMPACT_ATOMS: atom_id res chain seq x y z
N ARG A 1 -6.35 -20.57 3.21
CA ARG A 1 -6.17 -20.24 1.77
C ARG A 1 -7.38 -19.48 1.25
N ALA A 2 -8.58 -20.07 1.15
CA ALA A 2 -9.80 -19.40 0.69
C ALA A 2 -10.09 -18.05 1.39
N ALA A 3 -9.92 -17.95 2.71
CA ALA A 3 -10.10 -16.68 3.43
C ALA A 3 -9.10 -15.58 3.01
N LEU A 4 -7.87 -15.94 2.64
CA LEU A 4 -6.88 -14.97 2.15
C LEU A 4 -7.19 -14.55 0.72
N GLU A 5 -7.60 -15.51 -0.13
CA GLU A 5 -8.05 -15.22 -1.49
C GLU A 5 -9.28 -14.29 -1.49
N ALA A 6 -10.24 -14.50 -0.57
CA ALA A 6 -11.39 -13.63 -0.42
C ALA A 6 -11.00 -12.18 -0.10
N VAL A 7 -9.96 -11.97 0.72
CA VAL A 7 -9.41 -10.63 0.97
C VAL A 7 -8.81 -10.05 -0.30
N CYS A 8 -8.03 -10.82 -1.05
CA CYS A 8 -7.44 -10.34 -2.30
C CYS A 8 -8.50 -9.95 -3.34
N PHE A 9 -9.57 -10.72 -3.48
CA PHE A 9 -10.69 -10.41 -4.37
C PHE A 9 -11.42 -9.13 -3.94
N GLN A 10 -11.70 -8.95 -2.65
CA GLN A 10 -12.30 -7.71 -2.15
C GLN A 10 -11.41 -6.49 -2.45
N THR A 11 -10.10 -6.62 -2.27
CA THR A 11 -9.16 -5.54 -2.63
C THR A 11 -9.23 -5.25 -4.13
N ARG A 12 -9.22 -6.28 -4.98
CA ARG A 12 -9.30 -6.11 -6.44
C ARG A 12 -10.58 -5.39 -6.86
N ASP A 13 -11.73 -5.77 -6.31
CA ASP A 13 -13.02 -5.14 -6.63
C ASP A 13 -13.00 -3.64 -6.32
N ILE A 14 -12.39 -3.26 -5.20
CA ILE A 14 -12.22 -1.85 -4.82
C ILE A 14 -11.29 -1.13 -5.79
N LEU A 15 -10.16 -1.74 -6.18
CA LEU A 15 -9.22 -1.14 -7.13
C LEU A 15 -9.87 -0.94 -8.51
N GLU A 16 -10.67 -1.91 -8.97
CA GLU A 16 -11.42 -1.80 -10.22
C GLU A 16 -12.46 -0.67 -10.17
N ALA A 17 -13.16 -0.51 -9.04
CA ALA A 17 -14.08 0.60 -8.84
C ALA A 17 -13.34 1.96 -8.83
N MET A 18 -12.23 2.06 -8.10
CA MET A 18 -11.40 3.27 -8.08
C MET A 18 -10.88 3.64 -9.46
N ASN A 19 -10.46 2.65 -10.27
CA ASN A 19 -9.98 2.89 -11.62
C ASN A 19 -11.11 3.44 -12.53
N LYS A 20 -12.33 2.92 -12.38
CA LYS A 20 -13.52 3.40 -13.12
C LYS A 20 -13.92 4.83 -12.72
N ASP A 21 -13.83 5.16 -11.43
CA ASP A 21 -14.25 6.46 -10.91
C ASP A 21 -13.20 7.56 -11.15
N CYS A 22 -11.91 7.27 -10.95
CA CYS A 22 -10.83 8.24 -11.09
C CYS A 22 -10.31 8.37 -12.53
N GLY A 23 -10.50 7.34 -13.37
CA GLY A 23 -9.93 7.29 -14.73
C GLY A 23 -8.40 7.25 -14.77
N ILE A 24 -7.75 6.96 -13.64
CA ILE A 24 -6.30 6.91 -13.50
C ILE A 24 -5.89 5.45 -13.22
N PRO A 25 -5.13 4.81 -14.13
CA PRO A 25 -4.67 3.44 -13.89
C PRO A 25 -3.67 3.42 -12.73
N LEU A 26 -3.94 2.54 -11.76
CA LEU A 26 -3.01 2.26 -10.68
C LEU A 26 -1.77 1.55 -11.23
N SER A 27 -0.59 2.11 -10.97
CA SER A 27 0.70 1.53 -11.40
C SER A 27 1.30 0.61 -10.34
N LYS A 28 0.87 0.73 -9.08
CA LYS A 28 1.32 -0.06 -7.94
C LYS A 28 0.37 0.06 -6.77
N LEU A 29 0.39 -0.92 -5.87
CA LEU A 29 -0.37 -0.96 -4.63
C LEU A 29 0.59 -0.90 -3.43
N GLN A 30 0.51 0.16 -2.63
CA GLN A 30 1.26 0.27 -1.38
C GLN A 30 0.44 -0.29 -0.22
N VAL A 31 1.07 -1.15 0.60
CA VAL A 31 0.38 -1.87 1.68
C VAL A 31 1.11 -1.78 3.02
N ASP A 32 0.34 -1.70 4.10
CA ASP A 32 0.79 -1.73 5.49
C ASP A 32 -0.09 -2.62 6.38
N GLY A 33 0.37 -2.87 7.61
CA GLY A 33 -0.42 -3.53 8.65
C GLY A 33 -0.07 -5.01 8.84
N LYS A 34 -0.64 -5.61 9.89
CA LYS A 34 -0.21 -6.94 10.37
C LYS A 34 -0.38 -8.05 9.32
N MET A 35 -1.40 -7.98 8.47
CA MET A 35 -1.64 -9.00 7.44
C MET A 35 -0.56 -9.00 6.35
N THR A 36 0.11 -7.87 6.10
CA THR A 36 1.13 -7.77 5.05
C THR A 36 2.40 -8.55 5.38
N THR A 37 2.59 -8.93 6.65
CA THR A 37 3.69 -9.83 7.06
C THR A 37 3.64 -11.20 6.37
N ASN A 38 2.47 -11.61 5.86
CA ASN A 38 2.31 -12.86 5.14
C ASN A 38 2.70 -12.70 3.66
N ASN A 39 3.89 -13.20 3.31
CA ASN A 39 4.40 -13.16 1.93
C ASN A 39 3.48 -13.86 0.91
N LEU A 40 2.78 -14.94 1.30
CA LEU A 40 1.84 -15.61 0.41
C LEU A 40 0.65 -14.70 0.06
N LEU A 41 0.15 -13.94 1.04
CA LEU A 41 -0.91 -12.97 0.81
C LEU A 41 -0.44 -11.86 -0.15
N MET A 42 0.77 -11.33 0.05
CA MET A 42 1.32 -10.28 -0.81
C MET A 42 1.52 -10.74 -2.25
N GLN A 43 2.04 -11.96 -2.43
CA GLN A 43 2.21 -12.54 -3.75
C GLN A 43 0.85 -12.78 -4.44
N MET A 44 -0.12 -13.39 -3.75
CA MET A 44 -1.47 -13.58 -4.30
C MET A 44 -2.15 -12.25 -4.63
N GLN A 45 -1.91 -11.20 -3.84
CA GLN A 45 -2.47 -9.87 -4.10
C GLN A 45 -1.87 -9.25 -5.37
N ALA A 46 -0.55 -9.35 -5.56
CA ALA A 46 0.13 -8.89 -6.77
C ALA A 46 -0.34 -9.64 -8.01
N ASP A 47 -0.43 -10.98 -7.91
CA ASP A 47 -0.94 -11.84 -8.97
C ASP A 47 -2.39 -11.51 -9.34
N LEU A 48 -3.29 -11.36 -8.37
CA LEU A 48 -4.71 -11.11 -8.64
C LEU A 48 -5.01 -9.71 -9.14
N CYS A 49 -4.21 -8.71 -8.75
CA CYS A 49 -4.37 -7.32 -9.17
C CYS A 49 -3.58 -6.95 -10.42
N GLY A 50 -2.63 -7.78 -10.85
CA GLY A 50 -1.79 -7.52 -12.02
C GLY A 50 -0.86 -6.31 -11.88
N ILE A 51 -0.64 -5.81 -10.65
CA ILE A 51 0.21 -4.65 -10.37
C ILE A 51 1.20 -4.96 -9.24
N PRO A 52 2.38 -4.33 -9.22
CA PRO A 52 3.33 -4.46 -8.12
C PRO A 52 2.72 -4.11 -6.77
N VAL A 53 2.99 -4.93 -5.76
CA VAL A 53 2.62 -4.67 -4.37
C VAL A 53 3.87 -4.29 -3.59
N GLU A 54 3.93 -3.05 -3.10
CA GLU A 54 5.01 -2.53 -2.26
C GLU A 54 4.60 -2.59 -0.79
N ARG A 55 5.27 -3.45 -0.02
CA ARG A 55 5.09 -3.55 1.42
C ARG A 55 6.14 -2.71 2.13
N SER A 56 5.71 -1.73 2.90
CA SER A 56 6.61 -0.95 3.76
C SER A 56 7.27 -1.85 4.82
N THR A 57 8.56 -1.63 5.12
CA THR A 57 9.24 -2.27 6.26
C THR A 57 8.68 -1.77 7.60
N MET A 58 8.05 -0.60 7.62
CA MET A 58 7.40 -0.07 8.81
C MET A 58 6.02 -0.71 9.00
N THR A 59 5.87 -1.52 10.04
CA THR A 59 4.69 -2.37 10.27
C THR A 59 3.38 -1.58 10.47
N ASP A 60 3.46 -0.36 11.00
CA ASP A 60 2.29 0.49 11.21
C ASP A 60 2.59 1.96 10.89
N VAL A 61 2.15 2.41 9.72
CA VAL A 61 2.31 3.79 9.24
C VAL A 61 1.32 4.78 9.85
N ARG A 62 0.30 4.30 10.58
CA ARG A 62 -0.74 5.17 11.16
C ARG A 62 -0.16 6.14 12.17
N ALA A 63 0.69 5.63 13.08
CA ALA A 63 1.33 6.46 14.09
C ALA A 63 2.25 7.53 13.48
N LEU A 64 2.99 7.16 12.43
CA LEU A 64 3.84 8.10 11.71
C LEU A 64 3.00 9.20 11.06
N GLY A 65 1.90 8.86 10.39
CA GLY A 65 1.00 9.85 9.79
C GLY A 65 0.42 10.83 10.81
N ALA A 66 -0.04 10.33 11.97
CA ALA A 66 -0.55 11.17 13.04
C ALA A 66 0.52 12.12 13.60
N ALA A 67 1.73 11.60 13.84
CA ALA A 67 2.85 12.40 14.27
C ALA A 67 3.24 13.44 13.20
N MET A 68 3.19 13.09 11.91
CA MET A 68 3.53 13.97 10.78
C MET A 68 2.64 15.20 10.74
N VAL A 69 1.34 14.99 10.88
CA VAL A 69 0.36 16.07 10.94
C VAL A 69 0.54 16.91 12.20
N ALA A 70 0.74 16.29 13.36
CA ALA A 70 0.97 17.02 14.62
C ALA A 70 2.27 17.84 14.61
N GLY A 71 3.35 17.29 14.03
CA GLY A 71 4.65 17.94 13.91
C GLY A 71 4.66 19.14 12.97
N ARG A 72 3.75 19.17 11.97
CA ARG A 72 3.54 20.33 11.09
C ARG A 72 2.71 21.44 11.75
N ALA A 73 1.96 21.15 12.81
CA ALA A 73 1.04 22.10 13.41
C ALA A 73 1.72 23.42 13.80
N GLU A 74 0.98 24.52 13.66
CA GLU A 74 1.45 25.85 14.04
C GLU A 74 1.83 25.88 15.52
N GLY A 75 3.01 26.45 15.83
CA GLY A 75 3.58 26.44 17.18
C GLY A 75 4.38 25.18 17.55
N VAL A 76 4.27 24.09 16.78
CA VAL A 76 5.15 22.92 16.88
C VAL A 76 6.26 23.03 15.83
N ALA A 77 5.89 23.07 14.55
CA ALA A 77 6.78 23.30 13.40
C ALA A 77 8.09 22.46 13.38
N VAL A 78 8.04 21.25 13.93
CA VAL A 78 9.20 20.34 13.99
C VAL A 78 9.37 19.57 12.68
N TRP A 79 8.29 19.44 11.88
CA TRP A 79 8.28 18.70 10.63
C TRP A 79 7.74 19.51 9.45
N ASN A 80 8.40 19.35 8.30
CA ASN A 80 8.02 19.89 7.00
C ASN A 80 7.64 18.74 6.04
N LEU A 81 6.34 18.56 5.83
CA LEU A 81 5.81 17.44 5.04
C LEU A 81 6.40 17.32 3.64
N GLU A 82 6.86 18.41 3.00
CA GLU A 82 7.51 18.33 1.69
C GLU A 82 8.88 17.64 1.75
N GLU A 83 9.61 17.81 2.85
CA GLU A 83 10.88 17.12 3.07
C GLU A 83 10.64 15.65 3.46
N GLN A 84 9.65 15.40 4.32
CA GLN A 84 9.30 14.05 4.70
C GLN A 84 8.73 13.23 3.51
N ALA A 85 7.99 13.84 2.60
CA ALA A 85 7.49 13.19 1.39
C ALA A 85 8.62 12.71 0.45
N LYS A 86 9.81 13.28 0.56
CA LYS A 86 10.99 12.88 -0.23
C LYS A 86 11.77 11.73 0.41
N GLN A 87 11.49 11.40 1.67
CA GLN A 87 12.14 10.28 2.34
C GLN A 87 11.47 8.97 1.91
N ALA A 88 12.20 8.19 1.13
CA ALA A 88 11.76 6.85 0.77
C ALA A 88 11.73 5.97 2.03
N ILE A 89 10.58 5.38 2.33
CA ILE A 89 10.49 4.30 3.29
C ILE A 89 10.95 3.03 2.59
N GLU A 90 11.86 2.30 3.21
CA GLU A 90 12.31 1.01 2.69
C GLU A 90 11.10 0.07 2.50
N SER A 91 11.08 -0.64 1.38
CA SER A 91 9.96 -1.50 1.02
C SER A 91 10.43 -2.77 0.34
N ASP A 92 9.66 -3.82 0.56
CA ASP A 92 9.74 -5.10 -0.14
C ASP A 92 8.70 -5.10 -1.27
N VAL A 93 9.05 -5.63 -2.43
CA VAL A 93 8.23 -5.52 -3.65
C VAL A 93 7.88 -6.90 -4.19
N PHE A 94 6.59 -7.16 -4.33
CA PHE A 94 6.04 -8.37 -4.93
C PHE A 94 5.58 -8.04 -6.34
N LEU A 95 6.18 -8.70 -7.33
CA LEU A 95 5.81 -8.53 -8.73
C LEU A 95 4.77 -9.60 -9.11
N PRO A 96 3.80 -9.25 -9.99
CA PRO A 96 2.91 -10.25 -10.57
C PRO A 96 3.73 -11.29 -11.32
N THR A 97 3.48 -12.57 -11.03
CA THR A 97 4.13 -13.72 -11.67
C THR A 97 3.21 -14.46 -12.63
N THR A 98 1.91 -14.19 -12.53
CA THR A 98 0.91 -14.72 -13.46
C THR A 98 0.80 -13.77 -14.64
N THR A 99 1.05 -14.30 -15.84
CA THR A 99 0.69 -13.65 -17.11
C THR A 99 -0.82 -13.60 -17.23
N ASP A 100 -1.35 -12.46 -17.67
CA ASP A 100 -2.77 -12.30 -18.01
C ASP A 100 -3.23 -13.47 -18.92
N GLU A 101 -4.27 -14.19 -18.51
CA GLU A 101 -5.04 -15.06 -19.42
C GLU A 101 -5.89 -14.22 -20.38
#